data_AF-A0A661SA04-F1
#
_entry.id   AF-A0A661SA04-F1
#
_cell.length_a   1.000
_cell.length_b   1.000
_cell.length_c   1.000
_cell.angle_alpha   90.00
_cell.angle_beta   90.00
_cell.angle_gamma   90.00
#
_symmetry.space_group_name_H-M   'P 1'
#
loop_
_entity.id
_entity.type
_entity.pdbx_description
1 polymer ?
#
loop_
_entity_poly.entity_id
_entity_poly.type
_entity_poly.pdbx_seq_one_letter_code
_entity_poly.pdbx_strand_id
1 'polypeptide(L)' 'MRLGYINYLNCYPFYYHTLEKEPLPDAEIVPGYPSELNKMMVQG' A
#
# COMPACT_ATOMS: atom_id res chain seq x y z
N MET A 1 4.15 11.11 2.27
CA MET A 1 2.76 10.63 2.10
C MET A 1 2.68 9.18 2.55
N ARG A 2 1.57 8.69 3.13
CA ARG A 2 1.42 7.27 3.48
C ARG A 2 0.46 6.59 2.50
N LEU A 3 0.88 5.49 1.88
CA LEU A 3 0.10 4.75 0.89
C LEU A 3 -0.16 3.33 1.39
N GLY A 4 -1.44 2.95 1.50
CA GLY A 4 -1.81 1.59 1.90
C GLY A 4 -1.57 0.58 0.77
N TYR A 5 -0.99 -0.57 1.10
CA TYR A 5 -0.83 -1.74 0.24
C TYR A 5 -1.67 -2.90 0.78
N ILE A 6 -2.68 -3.33 0.01
CA ILE A 6 -3.52 -4.46 0.41
C ILE A 6 -2.70 -5.75 0.29
N ASN A 7 -2.53 -6.44 1.41
CA ASN A 7 -1.69 -7.64 1.50
C ASN A 7 -2.40 -8.91 0.98
N TYR A 8 -2.82 -8.87 -0.27
CA TYR A 8 -3.35 -10.01 -1.01
C TYR A 8 -2.63 -10.13 -2.35
N LEU A 9 -2.50 -11.36 -2.84
CA LEU A 9 -1.88 -11.63 -4.15
C LEU A 9 -2.59 -10.94 -5.31
N ASN A 10 -3.89 -10.66 -5.19
CA ASN A 10 -4.65 -9.95 -6.24
C ASN A 10 -4.15 -8.51 -6.45
N CYS A 11 -3.56 -7.89 -5.44
CA CYS A 11 -3.01 -6.54 -5.53
C CYS A 11 -1.54 -6.53 -5.93
N TYR A 12 -0.83 -7.66 -5.84
CA TYR A 12 0.59 -7.73 -6.16
C TYR A 12 0.94 -7.24 -7.57
N PRO A 13 0.25 -7.66 -8.65
CA PRO A 13 0.55 -7.16 -10.01
C PRO A 13 0.40 -5.64 -10.15
N PHE A 14 -0.55 -5.06 -9.41
CA PHE A 14 -0.79 -3.62 -9.44
C PHE A 14 0.36 -2.83 -8.80
N TYR A 15 0.92 -3.34 -7.70
CA TYR A 15 2.00 -2.66 -6.97
C TYR A 15 3.41 -3.09 -7.38
N TYR A 16 3.57 -4.12 -8.21
CA TYR A 16 4.87 -4.65 -8.60
C TYR A 16 5.81 -3.58 -9.17
N HIS A 17 5.30 -2.71 -10.05
CA HIS A 17 6.10 -1.61 -10.61
C HIS A 17 6.55 -0.63 -9.53
N THR A 18 5.65 -0.24 -8.63
CA THR A 18 5.92 0.70 -7.53
C THR A 18 6.86 0.12 -6.48
N LEU A 19 6.87 -1.19 -6.26
CA LEU A 19 7.73 -1.84 -5.26
C LEU A 19 9.11 -2.17 -5.82
N GLU A 20 9.19 -2.66 -7.07
CA GLU A 20 10.40 -3.29 -7.60
C GLU A 20 11.10 -2.45 -8.68
N LYS A 21 10.39 -1.54 -9.36
CA LYS A 21 10.94 -0.81 -10.52
C LYS A 21 11.11 0.68 -10.24
N GLU A 22 10.05 1.32 -9.77
CA GLU A 22 10.01 2.76 -9.50
C GLU A 22 9.41 3.00 -8.10
N PRO A 23 10.22 2.82 -7.04
CA PRO A 23 9.83 3.19 -5.68
C PRO A 23 9.47 4.67 -5.60
N LEU A 24 8.44 4.99 -4.82
CA LEU A 24 8.02 6.36 -4.56
C LEU A 24 8.81 6.91 -3.37
N PRO A 25 9.83 7.78 -3.58
CA PRO A 25 10.74 8.20 -2.51
C PRO A 25 10.05 9.04 -1.42
N ASP A 26 8.99 9.75 -1.77
CA ASP A 26 8.22 10.60 -0.85
C ASP A 26 7.00 9.90 -0.25
N ALA A 27 6.88 8.58 -0.45
CA ALA A 27 5.78 7.79 0.08
C ALA A 27 6.25 6.59 0.92
N GLU A 28 5.70 6.46 2.12
CA GLU A 28 5.80 5.25 2.93
C GLU A 28 4.71 4.27 2.48
N ILE A 29 5.11 3.08 2.02
CA ILE A 29 4.17 1.99 1.72
C ILE A 29 3.84 1.26 3.03
N VAL A 30 2.55 1.22 3.37
CA VAL A 30 2.05 0.54 4.57
C VAL A 30 1.26 -0.70 4.16
N PRO A 31 1.82 -1.92 4.29
CA PRO A 31 1.10 -3.15 4.01
C PRO A 31 0.06 -3.45 5.10
N GLY A 32 -1.13 -3.92 4.71
CA GLY A 32 -2.17 -4.34 5.65
C GLY A 32 -3.35 -5.01 4.97
N TYR A 33 -4.23 -5.64 5.76
CA TYR A 33 -5.51 -6.13 5.24
C TYR A 33 -6.49 -4.98 5.01
N PRO A 34 -7.49 -5.13 4.12
CA PRO A 34 -8.44 -4.05 3.84
C PRO A 34 -9.12 -3.49 5.09
N SER A 35 -9.44 -4.33 6.07
CA SER A 35 -10.06 -3.90 7.33
C SER A 35 -9.15 -3.00 8.17
N GLU A 36 -7.84 -3.23 8.15
CA GLU A 36 -6.84 -2.44 8.88
C GLU A 36 -6.58 -1.11 8.17
N LEU A 37 -6.36 -1.17 6.85
CA LEU A 37 -6.14 0.02 6.02
C LEU A 37 -7.36 0.95 6.01
N ASN A 38 -8.58 0.39 5.99
CA ASN A 38 -9.80 1.18 6.10
C ASN A 38 -9.90 1.90 7.44
N LYS A 39 -9.52 1.26 8.55
CA LYS A 39 -9.50 1.91 9.87
C LYS A 39 -8.46 3.04 9.90
N MET A 40 -7.27 2.80 9.35
CA MET A 40 -6.22 3.82 9.26
C MET A 40 -6.67 5.03 8.45
N MET A 41 -7.35 4.81 7.32
CA MET A 41 -7.85 5.89 6.47
C MET A 41 -8.89 6.78 7.17
N VAL A 42 -9.72 6.20 8.05
CA VAL A 42 -10.71 6.94 8.85
C VAL A 42 -10.05 7.72 9.98
N GLN A 43 -8.94 7.22 10.54
CA GLN A 43 -8.29 7.78 11.73
C GLN A 43 -7.32 8.91 11.43
N GLY A 44 -6.84 9.04 10.18
CA GLY A 44 -6.08 10.20 9.67
C GLY A 44 -4.84 10.57 10.46
#